data_AF-A0A849TDD8-F1
#
_entry.id   AF-A0A849TDD8-F1
#
_cell.length_a   1.000
_cell.length_b   1.000
_cell.length_c   1.000
_cell.angle_alpha   90.00
_cell.angle_beta   90.00
_cell.angle_gamma   90.00
#
_symmetry.space_group_name_H-M   'P 1'
#
loop_
_entity.id
_entity.type
_entity.pdbx_description
1 polymer ?
#
loop_
_entity_poly.entity_id
_entity_poly.type
_entity_poly.pdbx_seq_one_letter_code
_entity_poly.pdbx_strand_id
1 'polypeptide(L)'
;MSISLNDQMNKEWFIFKGTHHTGPYSVSELRTFFVNGEITMQSLLWKEGTEKWEALSRIDVLRPVHQLSESSTPDIPPLPTPTKKVLPKLTPAPLPAPPIDADEPPPIPLDALLNPAGDKELFKAAPPAYKKYISKILFGFMLLVFASVIAWFTLNEQSSQVQIKIPGVMPIYVEKLQELASQRLPGISLGMALSIDKSKLYAAINQSGEILSTIKLISVPKRILGSSDIELQVRGVIKDHLGSFERMSMIKGERLIPGEYEIQFSGKKIHYLNSQFKFLRAMNVFNNLNTNYTYKTVALIYPGTPRDFELKLSEFKKAVLNEALKPFGDKLERHQTFLSLLNKIMEMYLLTLEKISKPLEINAFEKMLIKEVSPIIQSLIIEASERSNEVVTDDLGSYKNQVYIGKQIGELASDMITLTQKSPKLAFADKTALKAKFETRYKFVKSQLDTVIQEIQTKIEVLSK
;
A
#
# COMPACT_ATOMS: atom_id res chain seq x y z
N MET A 1 17.05 -16.19 -29.34
CA MET A 1 17.89 -15.09 -29.87
C MET A 1 19.10 -14.94 -28.97
N SER A 2 20.30 -15.14 -29.51
CA SER A 2 21.57 -14.91 -28.83
C SER A 2 21.84 -13.40 -28.76
N ILE A 3 22.01 -12.89 -27.54
CA ILE A 3 22.34 -11.47 -27.33
C ILE A 3 23.78 -11.25 -27.78
N SER A 4 24.01 -10.29 -28.70
CA SER A 4 25.36 -9.92 -29.14
C SER A 4 26.13 -9.29 -27.98
N LEU A 5 27.45 -9.54 -27.89
CA LEU A 5 28.33 -8.93 -26.87
C LEU A 5 28.23 -7.40 -26.85
N ASN A 6 27.91 -6.78 -27.98
CA ASN A 6 27.71 -5.33 -28.06
C ASN A 6 26.49 -4.85 -27.24
N ASP A 7 25.41 -5.63 -27.15
CA ASP A 7 24.20 -5.25 -26.39
C ASP A 7 24.41 -5.30 -24.87
N GLN A 8 25.42 -6.04 -24.39
CA GLN A 8 25.74 -6.10 -22.95
C GLN A 8 26.46 -4.84 -22.44
N MET A 9 27.13 -4.10 -23.33
CA MET A 9 27.93 -2.92 -23.00
C MET A 9 27.28 -1.60 -23.47
N ASN A 10 26.34 -1.66 -24.41
CA ASN A 10 25.71 -0.47 -24.94
C ASN A 10 24.73 0.17 -23.93
N LYS A 11 24.89 1.46 -23.67
CA LYS A 11 24.10 2.22 -22.69
C LYS A 11 22.95 2.93 -23.39
N GLU A 12 21.83 2.24 -23.52
CA GLU A 12 20.63 2.73 -24.24
C GLU A 12 19.35 2.67 -23.39
N TRP A 13 19.45 2.22 -22.12
CA TRP A 13 18.27 1.94 -21.30
C TRP A 13 18.09 2.94 -20.16
N PHE A 14 16.86 3.36 -19.92
CA PHE A 14 16.49 4.30 -18.87
C PHE A 14 15.48 3.65 -17.92
N ILE A 15 15.65 3.87 -16.61
CA ILE A 15 14.75 3.39 -15.56
C ILE A 15 13.88 4.55 -15.09
N PHE A 16 12.58 4.37 -15.01
CA PHE A 16 11.67 5.34 -14.42
C PHE A 16 11.66 5.23 -12.89
N LYS A 17 12.06 6.29 -12.18
CA LYS A 17 12.02 6.38 -10.72
C LYS A 17 11.12 7.53 -10.29
N GLY A 18 9.83 7.27 -10.10
CA GLY A 18 8.86 8.22 -9.57
C GLY A 18 8.54 9.36 -10.53
N THR A 19 9.31 10.45 -10.50
CA THR A 19 9.08 11.68 -11.30
C THR A 19 10.21 11.99 -12.29
N HIS A 20 11.28 11.20 -12.29
CA HIS A 20 12.42 11.35 -13.18
C HIS A 20 12.86 9.99 -13.75
N HIS A 21 13.56 10.02 -14.86
CA HIS A 21 14.25 8.84 -15.41
C HIS A 21 15.74 8.92 -15.09
N THR A 22 16.34 7.77 -14.83
CA THR A 22 17.79 7.62 -14.60
C THR A 22 18.38 6.73 -15.67
N GLY A 23 19.53 7.09 -16.22
CA GLY A 23 20.20 6.39 -17.31
C GLY A 23 21.09 7.33 -18.12
N PRO A 24 21.66 6.85 -19.24
CA PRO A 24 21.45 5.52 -19.82
C PRO A 24 22.28 4.42 -19.12
N TYR A 25 21.73 3.22 -19.07
CA TYR A 25 22.32 2.01 -18.49
C TYR A 25 22.46 0.90 -19.54
N SER A 26 23.41 0.00 -19.30
CA SER A 26 23.56 -1.22 -20.10
C SER A 26 22.70 -2.37 -19.57
N VAL A 27 22.49 -3.40 -20.39
CA VAL A 27 21.75 -4.62 -19.99
C VAL A 27 22.40 -5.31 -18.80
N SER A 28 23.73 -5.26 -18.68
CA SER A 28 24.48 -5.83 -17.56
C SER A 28 24.25 -5.05 -16.26
N GLU A 29 24.24 -3.71 -16.31
CA GLU A 29 23.91 -2.85 -15.17
C GLU A 29 22.46 -3.06 -14.69
N LEU A 30 21.50 -3.19 -15.62
CA LEU A 30 20.10 -3.50 -15.28
C LEU A 30 19.95 -4.85 -14.58
N ARG A 31 20.71 -5.88 -14.98
CA ARG A 31 20.72 -7.18 -14.29
C ARG A 31 21.25 -7.04 -12.87
N THR A 32 22.31 -6.27 -12.66
CA THR A 32 22.84 -6.01 -11.33
C THR A 32 21.81 -5.29 -10.45
N PHE A 33 21.12 -4.27 -10.97
CA PHE A 33 20.04 -3.59 -10.23
C PHE A 33 18.88 -4.54 -9.89
N PHE A 34 18.56 -5.49 -10.77
CA PHE A 34 17.52 -6.48 -10.50
C PHE A 34 17.95 -7.47 -9.42
N VAL A 35 19.18 -8.00 -9.48
CA VAL A 35 19.74 -8.92 -8.47
C VAL A 35 19.86 -8.24 -7.10
N ASN A 36 20.24 -6.96 -7.08
CA ASN A 36 20.35 -6.17 -5.85
C ASN A 36 18.99 -5.70 -5.30
N GLY A 37 17.88 -5.95 -6.02
CA GLY A 37 16.53 -5.55 -5.62
C GLY A 37 16.24 -4.05 -5.79
N GLU A 38 17.07 -3.31 -6.52
CA GLU A 38 16.88 -1.88 -6.82
C GLU A 38 15.79 -1.64 -7.88
N ILE A 39 15.56 -2.63 -8.75
CA ILE A 39 14.45 -2.66 -9.71
C ILE A 39 13.70 -3.98 -9.59
N THR A 40 12.40 -3.93 -9.83
CA THR A 40 11.48 -5.08 -9.77
C THR A 40 10.93 -5.43 -11.15
N MET A 41 10.25 -6.57 -11.29
CA MET A 41 9.61 -7.00 -12.54
C MET A 41 8.55 -6.01 -13.10
N GLN A 42 8.08 -5.08 -12.28
CA GLN A 42 7.12 -4.03 -12.64
C GLN A 42 7.78 -2.68 -12.91
N SER A 43 9.10 -2.56 -12.73
CA SER A 43 9.83 -1.32 -13.01
C SER A 43 9.74 -0.99 -14.50
N LEU A 44 9.38 0.25 -14.80
CA LEU A 44 9.25 0.75 -16.17
C LEU A 44 10.62 1.12 -16.72
N LEU A 45 10.93 0.54 -17.87
CA LEU A 45 12.14 0.73 -18.63
C LEU A 45 11.79 1.35 -19.98
N TRP A 46 12.67 2.22 -20.47
CA TRP A 46 12.57 2.79 -21.80
C TRP A 46 13.90 2.60 -22.50
N LYS A 47 13.84 2.23 -23.78
CA LYS A 47 15.02 2.10 -24.62
C LYS A 47 15.07 3.29 -25.57
N GLU A 48 16.24 3.88 -25.71
CA GLU A 48 16.46 4.93 -26.69
C GLU A 48 16.04 4.47 -28.09
N GLY A 49 15.15 5.23 -28.74
CA GLY A 49 14.57 4.89 -30.05
C GLY A 49 13.25 4.13 -30.02
N THR A 50 12.69 3.76 -28.86
CA THR A 50 11.33 3.22 -28.76
C THR A 50 10.33 4.28 -28.28
N GLU A 51 9.05 4.17 -28.66
CA GLU A 51 8.05 5.20 -28.32
C GLU A 51 7.41 5.00 -26.93
N LYS A 52 7.60 3.84 -26.28
CA LYS A 52 6.83 3.45 -25.09
C LYS A 52 7.71 2.90 -23.96
N TRP A 53 7.33 3.24 -22.73
CA TRP A 53 7.86 2.64 -21.51
C TRP A 53 7.27 1.24 -21.33
N GLU A 54 8.13 0.25 -21.10
CA GLU A 54 7.74 -1.15 -20.94
C GLU A 54 8.20 -1.68 -19.58
N ALA A 55 7.38 -2.53 -18.95
CA ALA A 55 7.77 -3.18 -17.71
C ALA A 55 8.88 -4.22 -17.95
N LEU A 56 9.82 -4.33 -17.01
CA LEU A 56 10.92 -5.31 -17.06
C LEU A 56 10.46 -6.76 -17.37
N SER A 57 9.29 -7.16 -16.86
CA SER A 57 8.69 -8.48 -17.13
C SER A 57 8.38 -8.77 -18.61
N ARG A 58 8.23 -7.75 -19.44
CA ARG A 58 7.91 -7.87 -20.87
C ARG A 58 9.15 -7.83 -21.78
N ILE A 59 10.32 -7.55 -21.22
CA ILE A 59 11.58 -7.44 -21.98
C ILE A 59 12.30 -8.79 -21.93
N ASP A 60 12.22 -9.55 -23.02
CA ASP A 60 12.77 -10.92 -23.11
C ASP A 60 14.28 -10.99 -22.85
N VAL A 61 15.03 -9.92 -23.12
CA VAL A 61 16.49 -9.82 -22.96
C VAL A 61 16.94 -9.91 -21.48
N LEU A 62 16.04 -9.58 -20.56
CA LEU A 62 16.28 -9.52 -19.11
C LEU A 62 15.57 -10.64 -18.33
N ARG A 63 14.89 -11.57 -19.02
CA ARG A 63 14.29 -12.74 -18.38
C ARG A 63 15.40 -13.67 -17.86
N PRO A 64 15.35 -14.10 -16.58
CA PRO A 64 16.33 -15.05 -16.06
C PRO A 64 16.27 -16.34 -16.89
N VAL A 65 17.38 -16.70 -17.55
CA VAL A 65 17.55 -18.05 -18.09
C VAL A 65 17.62 -18.97 -16.89
N HIS A 66 16.48 -19.56 -16.51
CA HIS A 66 16.52 -20.79 -15.73
C HIS A 66 17.34 -21.77 -16.57
N GLN A 67 18.48 -22.19 -16.02
CA GLN A 67 19.29 -23.25 -16.58
C GLN A 67 18.38 -24.45 -16.85
N LEU A 68 18.13 -24.70 -18.13
CA LEU A 68 17.79 -26.02 -18.62
C LEU A 68 18.96 -26.93 -18.25
N SER A 69 18.79 -27.70 -17.20
CA SER A 69 19.56 -28.91 -16.96
C SER A 69 18.55 -30.03 -16.78
N GLU A 70 18.27 -30.69 -17.90
CA GLU A 70 17.68 -32.01 -17.90
C GLU A 70 18.62 -32.99 -17.19
N SER A 71 18.03 -33.80 -16.30
CA SER A 71 18.36 -35.22 -16.14
C SER A 71 19.84 -35.63 -15.97
N SER A 72 20.28 -35.74 -14.71
CA SER A 72 20.94 -36.97 -14.24
C SER A 72 20.91 -37.03 -12.71
N THR A 73 20.27 -38.07 -12.17
CA THR A 73 20.44 -38.50 -10.78
C THR A 73 21.85 -39.03 -10.56
N PRO A 74 22.44 -38.77 -9.38
CA PRO A 74 23.12 -39.86 -8.69
C PRO A 74 22.76 -39.96 -7.20
N ASP A 75 22.91 -41.19 -6.71
CA ASP A 75 22.57 -41.76 -5.41
C ASP A 75 22.93 -40.94 -4.16
N ILE A 76 22.07 -41.08 -3.15
CA ILE A 76 22.27 -40.65 -1.77
C ILE A 76 23.10 -41.72 -1.02
N PRO A 77 24.26 -41.39 -0.44
CA PRO A 77 24.83 -42.15 0.67
C PRO A 77 24.39 -41.54 2.03
N PRO A 78 24.30 -42.34 3.11
CA PRO A 78 23.57 -41.99 4.33
C PRO A 78 24.35 -41.03 5.25
N LEU A 79 23.57 -40.32 6.05
CA LEU A 79 23.94 -39.33 7.06
C LEU A 79 24.84 -39.92 8.18
N PRO A 80 25.93 -39.24 8.60
CA PRO A 80 26.52 -39.44 9.92
C PRO A 80 26.12 -38.31 10.89
N THR A 81 25.77 -38.74 12.11
CA THR A 81 25.44 -37.95 13.32
C THR A 81 26.68 -37.25 13.94
N PRO A 82 26.50 -36.33 14.91
CA PRO A 82 27.33 -35.14 15.08
C PRO A 82 28.60 -35.37 15.91
N THR A 83 29.67 -34.64 15.59
CA THR A 83 30.87 -34.57 16.44
C THR A 83 31.23 -33.12 16.80
N LYS A 84 31.21 -32.90 18.11
CA LYS A 84 31.68 -31.78 18.93
C LYS A 84 32.99 -31.15 18.41
N LYS A 85 32.98 -29.84 18.09
CA LYS A 85 34.20 -29.06 17.81
C LYS A 85 34.53 -28.12 18.97
N VAL A 86 35.70 -28.35 19.55
CA VAL A 86 36.36 -27.55 20.59
C VAL A 86 37.14 -26.40 19.92
N LEU A 87 37.08 -25.22 20.55
CA LEU A 87 37.75 -23.98 20.13
C LEU A 87 39.27 -24.05 20.39
N PRO A 88 40.15 -23.60 19.47
CA PRO A 88 41.56 -23.40 19.78
C PRO A 88 41.86 -21.99 20.30
N LYS A 89 42.76 -21.98 21.28
CA LYS A 89 43.30 -20.87 22.07
C LYS A 89 44.43 -20.17 21.31
N LEU A 90 44.39 -18.84 21.21
CA LEU A 90 45.45 -18.00 20.65
C LEU A 90 46.48 -17.66 21.73
N THR A 91 47.75 -17.97 21.44
CA THR A 91 48.93 -17.56 22.22
C THR A 91 49.80 -16.69 21.30
N PRO A 92 50.33 -15.54 21.76
CA PRO A 92 51.18 -14.66 20.94
C PRO A 92 52.65 -15.11 20.94
N ALA A 93 53.34 -14.94 19.82
CA ALA A 93 54.76 -15.24 19.63
C ALA A 93 55.64 -13.96 19.76
N PRO A 94 56.96 -14.09 20.03
CA PRO A 94 57.87 -13.01 20.40
C PRO A 94 58.79 -12.49 19.25
N LEU A 95 59.42 -11.35 19.54
CA LEU A 95 60.34 -10.48 18.77
C LEU A 95 61.55 -11.14 18.08
N PRO A 96 62.18 -10.41 17.15
CA PRO A 96 63.61 -10.07 17.31
C PRO A 96 64.01 -8.62 16.92
N ALA A 97 65.19 -8.18 17.37
CA ALA A 97 65.96 -6.95 17.03
C ALA A 97 67.47 -7.33 16.94
N PRO A 98 68.47 -6.45 16.64
CA PRO A 98 68.67 -5.29 15.72
C PRO A 98 69.95 -5.46 14.83
N PRO A 99 70.52 -4.43 14.14
CA PRO A 99 71.66 -3.62 14.68
C PRO A 99 71.75 -2.13 14.20
N ILE A 100 72.16 -1.16 15.06
CA ILE A 100 73.46 -0.46 15.28
C ILE A 100 73.91 0.55 14.19
N ASP A 101 73.95 1.83 14.58
CA ASP A 101 74.99 2.89 14.39
C ASP A 101 74.29 4.25 14.66
N ALA A 102 74.88 5.38 15.09
CA ALA A 102 76.11 5.81 15.76
C ALA A 102 75.92 7.35 15.99
N ASP A 103 76.70 7.96 16.88
CA ASP A 103 76.88 9.41 17.14
C ASP A 103 75.95 10.14 18.15
N GLU A 104 76.46 10.24 19.39
CA GLU A 104 76.36 11.38 20.32
C GLU A 104 77.47 12.44 19.98
N PRO A 105 77.60 13.66 20.58
CA PRO A 105 77.13 14.17 21.90
C PRO A 105 76.70 15.69 21.83
N PRO A 106 76.70 16.57 22.89
CA PRO A 106 76.94 16.43 24.34
C PRO A 106 75.86 17.13 25.25
N PRO A 107 76.03 17.11 26.60
CA PRO A 107 74.96 17.23 27.60
C PRO A 107 74.89 18.60 28.30
N ILE A 108 73.86 18.80 29.13
CA ILE A 108 73.85 19.84 30.17
C ILE A 108 73.53 19.18 31.53
N PRO A 109 74.35 19.41 32.58
CA PRO A 109 74.53 18.50 33.71
C PRO A 109 73.60 18.76 34.91
N LEU A 110 73.37 17.68 35.66
CA LEU A 110 72.92 17.69 37.05
C LEU A 110 74.16 17.84 37.96
N ASP A 111 73.98 18.53 39.09
CA ASP A 111 74.91 18.63 40.22
C ASP A 111 76.01 19.71 40.14
N ALA A 112 75.59 20.95 40.32
CA ALA A 112 76.42 21.95 40.97
C ALA A 112 75.58 22.76 41.96
N LEU A 113 75.83 22.46 43.24
CA LEU A 113 75.85 23.39 44.38
C LEU A 113 74.86 23.10 45.52
N LEU A 114 75.36 22.26 46.45
CA LEU A 114 75.48 22.56 47.88
C LEU A 114 74.21 22.48 48.76
N ASN A 115 74.04 21.36 49.46
CA ASN A 115 74.40 21.18 50.90
C ASN A 115 73.44 20.21 51.61
N PRO A 116 73.92 19.03 52.02
CA PRO A 116 73.29 18.22 53.06
C PRO A 116 73.83 18.63 54.44
N ALA A 117 72.95 18.64 55.44
CA ALA A 117 73.21 18.87 56.88
C ALA A 117 73.41 20.33 57.32
N GLY A 118 72.38 20.84 58.00
CA GLY A 118 72.38 22.12 58.70
C GLY A 118 71.09 22.28 59.52
N ASP A 119 71.06 21.59 60.65
CA ASP A 119 70.32 21.86 61.88
C ASP A 119 68.78 22.06 61.92
N LYS A 120 68.27 21.52 63.03
CA LYS A 120 66.89 21.40 63.43
C LYS A 120 66.33 22.76 63.82
N GLU A 121 65.25 23.18 63.17
CA GLU A 121 64.26 24.03 63.81
C GLU A 121 62.83 23.53 63.60
N LEU A 122 62.15 23.42 64.73
CA LEU A 122 60.82 22.85 64.90
C LEU A 122 59.75 23.73 64.23
N PHE A 123 59.12 23.23 63.17
CA PHE A 123 57.74 23.58 62.86
C PHE A 123 56.83 22.42 63.25
N LYS A 124 56.16 22.58 64.39
CA LYS A 124 55.06 21.74 64.85
C LYS A 124 54.02 21.59 63.73
N ALA A 125 53.90 20.37 63.21
CA ALA A 125 52.76 19.96 62.41
C ALA A 125 51.49 20.04 63.28
N ALA A 126 50.54 20.87 62.87
CA ALA A 126 49.18 20.80 63.39
C ALA A 126 48.55 19.45 62.97
N PRO A 127 47.78 18.79 63.86
CA PRO A 127 47.32 17.42 63.62
C PRO A 127 46.33 17.32 62.43
N PRO A 128 46.35 16.21 61.66
CA PRO A 128 45.45 15.99 60.53
C PRO A 128 44.06 15.52 61.02
N ALA A 129 43.34 16.37 61.74
CA ALA A 129 41.96 16.12 62.14
C ALA A 129 40.92 16.85 61.26
N TYR A 130 41.37 17.68 60.32
CA TYR A 130 40.49 18.54 59.52
C TYR A 130 40.04 17.90 58.19
N LYS A 131 40.85 17.02 57.58
CA LYS A 131 40.53 16.38 56.28
C LYS A 131 39.31 15.43 56.32
N LYS A 132 39.03 14.80 57.46
CA LYS A 132 37.89 13.88 57.63
C LYS A 132 36.56 14.61 57.91
N TYR A 133 36.63 15.88 58.32
CA TYR A 133 35.48 16.70 58.65
C TYR A 133 35.09 17.61 57.48
N ILE A 134 36.07 18.17 56.76
CA ILE A 134 35.81 18.89 55.51
C ILE A 134 35.12 17.99 54.48
N SER A 135 35.52 16.72 54.32
CA SER A 135 34.85 15.83 53.34
C SER A 135 33.39 15.56 53.66
N LYS A 136 33.02 15.49 54.95
CA LYS A 136 31.63 15.35 55.39
C LYS A 136 30.83 16.64 55.20
N ILE A 137 31.44 17.80 55.46
CA ILE A 137 30.82 19.11 55.22
C ILE A 137 30.65 19.36 53.71
N LEU A 138 31.66 19.04 52.89
CA LEU A 138 31.61 19.18 51.44
C LEU A 138 30.56 18.24 50.83
N PHE A 139 30.45 17.01 51.34
CA PHE A 139 29.46 16.04 50.90
C PHE A 139 28.04 16.46 51.31
N GLY A 140 27.87 16.98 52.53
CA GLY A 140 26.61 17.56 52.99
C GLY A 140 26.19 18.77 52.15
N PHE A 141 27.14 19.66 51.82
CA PHE A 141 26.90 20.81 50.96
C PHE A 141 26.55 20.37 49.52
N MET A 142 27.24 19.36 48.98
CA MET A 142 26.91 18.81 47.66
C MET A 142 25.50 18.20 47.64
N LEU A 143 25.10 17.46 48.68
CA LEU A 143 23.74 16.91 48.81
C LEU A 143 22.69 18.01 48.91
N LEU A 144 22.98 19.10 49.62
CA LEU A 144 22.06 20.23 49.80
C LEU A 144 21.91 21.05 48.51
N VAL A 145 23.00 21.25 47.77
CA VAL A 145 22.97 21.83 46.42
C VAL A 145 22.19 20.92 45.47
N PHE A 146 22.43 19.61 45.51
CA PHE A 146 21.70 18.64 44.69
C PHE A 146 20.20 18.63 45.01
N ALA A 147 19.84 18.65 46.29
CA ALA A 147 18.45 18.74 46.74
C ALA A 147 17.80 20.08 46.36
N SER A 148 18.53 21.20 46.42
CA SER A 148 18.04 22.51 45.99
C SER A 148 17.84 22.60 44.49
N VAL A 149 18.72 21.99 43.69
CA VAL A 149 18.56 21.89 42.23
C VAL A 149 17.35 21.03 41.89
N ILE A 150 17.15 19.90 42.58
CA ILE A 150 15.96 19.05 42.41
C ILE A 150 14.70 19.83 42.82
N ALA A 151 14.69 20.49 43.98
CA ALA A 151 13.55 21.25 44.46
C ALA A 151 13.19 22.39 43.50
N TRP A 152 14.18 23.18 43.07
CA TRP A 152 14.02 24.24 42.08
C TRP A 152 13.44 23.68 40.78
N PHE A 153 13.93 22.53 40.30
CA PHE A 153 13.42 21.90 39.09
C PHE A 153 11.97 21.40 39.25
N THR A 154 11.64 20.75 40.37
CA THR A 154 10.26 20.29 40.64
C THR A 154 9.27 21.44 40.80
N LEU A 155 9.72 22.60 41.29
CA LEU A 155 8.91 23.81 41.42
C LEU A 155 8.76 24.56 40.09
N ASN A 156 9.80 24.57 39.24
CA ASN A 156 9.82 25.34 37.99
C ASN A 156 9.23 24.58 36.78
N GLU A 157 8.84 23.31 36.95
CA GLU A 157 8.11 22.53 35.94
C GLU A 157 6.63 22.97 35.79
N GLN A 158 6.18 23.98 36.55
CA GLN A 158 4.83 24.53 36.46
C GLN A 158 4.69 25.61 35.38
N SER A 159 3.80 25.32 34.43
CA SER A 159 2.91 26.27 33.72
C SER A 159 3.43 27.03 32.48
N SER A 160 4.17 26.36 31.59
CA SER A 160 4.15 26.83 30.19
C SER A 160 2.81 26.43 29.55
N GLN A 161 1.97 27.41 29.21
CA GLN A 161 0.82 27.16 28.32
C GLN A 161 1.37 26.58 27.01
N VAL A 162 1.01 25.33 26.71
CA VAL A 162 1.49 24.64 25.49
C VAL A 162 0.86 25.32 24.28
N GLN A 163 1.61 26.22 23.63
CA GLN A 163 1.22 26.85 22.37
C GLN A 163 1.84 26.08 21.22
N ILE A 164 1.07 25.19 20.60
CA ILE A 164 1.49 24.41 19.44
C ILE A 164 1.12 25.19 18.18
N LYS A 165 2.13 25.75 17.49
CA LYS A 165 1.96 26.32 16.16
C LYS A 165 2.48 25.34 15.12
N ILE A 166 1.59 24.71 14.37
CA ILE A 166 1.95 23.76 13.30
C ILE A 166 1.62 24.40 11.95
N PRO A 167 2.63 24.77 11.15
CA PRO A 167 2.38 25.29 9.81
C PRO A 167 1.80 24.19 8.91
N GLY A 168 0.85 24.56 8.06
CA GLY A 168 0.31 23.64 7.05
C GLY A 168 -0.58 22.53 7.61
N VAL A 169 -1.21 22.70 8.78
CA VAL A 169 -2.25 21.81 9.29
C VAL A 169 -3.54 22.61 9.46
N MET A 170 -4.70 21.99 9.24
CA MET A 170 -5.99 22.69 9.39
C MET A 170 -6.21 23.14 10.86
N PRO A 171 -6.73 24.36 11.09
CA PRO A 171 -6.88 24.93 12.44
C PRO A 171 -7.63 24.03 13.42
N ILE A 172 -8.69 23.36 12.95
CA ILE A 172 -9.49 22.43 13.78
C ILE A 172 -8.66 21.27 14.34
N TYR A 173 -7.64 20.80 13.61
CA TYR A 173 -6.75 19.76 14.11
C TYR A 173 -5.67 20.34 15.02
N VAL A 174 -5.16 21.53 14.73
CA VAL A 174 -4.19 22.21 15.61
C VAL A 174 -4.81 22.45 16.99
N GLU A 175 -6.05 22.93 17.05
CA GLU A 175 -6.79 23.14 18.29
C GLU A 175 -6.97 21.83 19.06
N LYS A 176 -7.41 20.75 18.40
CA LYS A 176 -7.52 19.42 19.02
C LYS A 176 -6.19 18.88 19.55
N LEU A 177 -5.11 19.05 18.81
CA LEU A 177 -3.77 18.65 19.25
C LEU A 177 -3.30 19.46 20.45
N GLN A 178 -3.61 20.77 20.48
CA GLN A 178 -3.28 21.66 21.59
C GLN A 178 -4.10 21.36 22.85
N GLU A 179 -5.40 21.09 22.68
CA GLU A 179 -6.28 20.65 23.77
C GLU A 179 -5.74 19.37 24.40
N LEU A 180 -5.43 18.36 23.57
CA LEU A 180 -4.89 17.08 24.04
C LEU A 180 -3.54 17.24 24.73
N ALA A 181 -2.64 18.07 24.19
CA ALA A 181 -1.35 18.35 24.81
C ALA A 181 -1.49 19.04 26.19
N SER A 182 -2.57 19.79 26.40
CA SER A 182 -2.84 20.51 27.65
C SER A 182 -3.54 19.66 28.73
N GLN A 183 -4.08 18.49 28.36
CA GLN A 183 -4.80 17.62 29.29
C GLN A 183 -3.87 16.94 30.30
N ARG A 184 -4.19 17.03 31.59
CA ARG A 184 -3.42 16.34 32.66
C ARG A 184 -4.06 15.01 33.05
N LEU A 185 -3.99 14.04 32.14
CA LEU A 185 -4.46 12.69 32.40
C LEU A 185 -3.30 11.78 32.88
N PRO A 186 -3.55 10.84 33.81
CA PRO A 186 -2.52 9.92 34.31
C PRO A 186 -2.04 8.91 33.25
N GLY A 187 -2.83 8.69 32.20
CA GLY A 187 -2.46 7.87 31.05
C GLY A 187 -1.88 8.69 29.89
N ILE A 188 -1.38 8.00 28.87
CA ILE A 188 -1.03 8.65 27.60
C ILE A 188 -2.29 8.78 26.73
N SER A 189 -2.44 9.94 26.11
CA SER A 189 -3.38 10.19 25.02
C SER A 189 -2.59 10.63 23.81
N LEU A 190 -3.06 10.25 22.62
CA LEU A 190 -2.42 10.58 21.35
C LEU A 190 -3.45 11.15 20.38
N GLY A 191 -3.15 12.31 19.81
CA GLY A 191 -3.85 12.88 18.67
C GLY A 191 -2.92 12.90 17.47
N MET A 192 -3.46 12.76 16.26
CA MET A 192 -2.70 12.87 15.03
C MET A 192 -3.39 13.78 14.03
N ALA A 193 -2.60 14.45 13.19
CA ALA A 193 -3.08 15.26 12.09
C ALA A 193 -2.16 15.10 10.88
N LEU A 194 -2.74 15.16 9.69
CA LEU A 194 -1.99 15.22 8.44
C LEU A 194 -1.81 16.67 8.01
N SER A 195 -0.63 17.01 7.50
CA SER A 195 -0.42 18.29 6.83
C SER A 195 -1.24 18.41 5.55
N ILE A 196 -1.56 19.65 5.16
CA ILE A 196 -2.35 19.99 3.97
C ILE A 196 -1.66 19.49 2.69
N ASP A 197 -0.32 19.55 2.66
CA ASP A 197 0.52 19.03 1.57
C ASP A 197 0.66 17.49 1.58
N LYS A 198 0.08 16.81 2.59
CA LYS A 198 0.11 15.35 2.80
C LYS A 198 1.51 14.76 3.01
N SER A 199 2.53 15.59 3.25
CA SER A 199 3.91 15.13 3.38
C SER A 199 4.31 14.76 4.81
N LYS A 200 3.63 15.33 5.82
CA LYS A 200 3.98 15.17 7.24
C LYS A 200 2.78 14.73 8.06
N LEU A 201 3.01 13.76 8.93
CA LEU A 201 2.11 13.44 10.03
C LEU A 201 2.61 14.16 11.28
N TYR A 202 1.71 14.82 11.98
CA TYR A 202 1.95 15.37 13.30
C TYR A 202 1.26 14.48 14.32
N ALA A 203 1.92 14.24 15.45
CA ALA A 203 1.32 13.57 16.58
C ALA A 203 1.53 14.40 17.84
N ALA A 204 0.46 14.59 18.61
CA ALA A 204 0.51 15.26 19.90
C ALA A 204 0.18 14.28 21.03
N ILE A 205 0.87 14.42 22.16
CA ILE A 205 0.63 13.64 23.36
C ILE A 205 0.50 14.55 24.58
N ASN A 206 -0.23 14.07 25.58
CA ASN A 206 -0.45 14.78 26.83
C ASN A 206 0.72 14.66 27.84
N GLN A 207 1.81 13.98 27.48
CA GLN A 207 2.99 13.77 28.32
C GLN A 207 4.17 14.61 27.81
N SER A 208 4.84 15.34 28.71
CA SER A 208 6.02 16.14 28.39
C SER A 208 7.30 15.30 28.32
N GLY A 209 8.35 15.84 27.69
CA GLY A 209 9.66 15.22 27.55
C GLY A 209 9.88 14.51 26.21
N GLU A 210 11.03 13.83 26.10
CA GLU A 210 11.44 13.13 24.88
C GLU A 210 10.96 11.67 24.89
N ILE A 211 10.04 11.34 23.97
CA ILE A 211 9.49 9.99 23.81
C ILE A 211 9.89 9.43 22.45
N LEU A 212 10.68 8.35 22.46
CA LEU A 212 10.94 7.55 21.27
C LEU A 212 9.66 6.79 20.92
N SER A 213 9.07 7.14 19.79
CA SER A 213 7.74 6.68 19.39
C SER A 213 7.79 5.82 18.13
N THR A 214 6.98 4.77 18.15
CA THR A 214 6.62 3.94 17.00
C THR A 214 5.11 3.93 16.92
N ILE A 215 4.56 4.36 15.79
CA ILE A 215 3.12 4.47 15.57
C ILE A 215 2.77 3.61 14.37
N LYS A 216 1.92 2.61 14.57
CA LYS A 216 1.33 1.81 13.50
C LYS A 216 -0.07 2.34 13.21
N LEU A 217 -0.35 2.62 11.93
CA LEU A 217 -1.65 3.08 11.45
C LEU A 217 -2.25 1.97 10.58
N ILE A 218 -3.47 1.56 10.91
CA ILE A 218 -4.22 0.51 10.21
C ILE A 218 -5.53 1.13 9.71
N SER A 219 -5.80 1.11 8.42
CA SER A 219 -6.99 1.72 7.84
C SER A 219 -8.27 1.06 8.37
N VAL A 220 -9.26 1.87 8.73
CA VAL A 220 -10.58 1.37 9.11
C VAL A 220 -11.38 1.01 7.84
N PRO A 221 -11.91 -0.23 7.73
CA PRO A 221 -12.65 -0.66 6.55
C PRO A 221 -13.81 0.29 6.21
N LYS A 222 -13.98 0.62 4.93
CA LYS A 222 -15.04 1.52 4.41
C LYS A 222 -15.04 2.95 4.99
N ARG A 223 -13.97 3.36 5.68
CA ARG A 223 -13.74 4.72 6.21
C ARG A 223 -12.47 5.35 5.65
N ILE A 224 -12.04 4.91 4.46
CA ILE A 224 -10.93 5.51 3.70
C ILE A 224 -11.38 5.87 2.28
N LEU A 225 -10.72 6.85 1.66
CA LEU A 225 -10.97 7.26 0.26
C LEU A 225 -10.20 6.37 -0.73
N GLY A 226 -10.32 5.04 -0.56
CA GLY A 226 -9.60 4.06 -1.37
C GLY A 226 -10.18 2.66 -1.24
N SER A 227 -9.83 1.81 -2.19
CA SER A 227 -10.37 0.44 -2.29
C SER A 227 -9.50 -0.61 -1.59
N SER A 228 -8.25 -0.27 -1.26
CA SER A 228 -7.27 -1.18 -0.64
C SER A 228 -7.03 -0.82 0.82
N ASP A 229 -7.00 -1.81 1.70
CA ASP A 229 -6.56 -1.58 3.08
C ASP A 229 -5.09 -1.14 3.10
N ILE A 230 -4.78 -0.26 4.05
CA ILE A 230 -3.46 0.31 4.23
C ILE A 230 -3.00 0.06 5.65
N GLU A 231 -1.77 -0.42 5.75
CA GLU A 231 -1.04 -0.48 6.99
C GLU A 231 0.29 0.23 6.80
N LEU A 232 0.60 1.15 7.71
CA LEU A 232 1.87 1.86 7.68
C LEU A 232 2.40 2.06 9.09
N GLN A 233 3.70 2.26 9.18
CA GLN A 233 4.40 2.51 10.43
C GLN A 233 5.25 3.76 10.30
N VAL A 234 5.14 4.65 11.27
CA VAL A 234 6.03 5.80 11.44
C VAL A 234 6.85 5.64 12.71
N ARG A 235 8.11 6.06 12.65
CA ARG A 235 9.02 6.07 13.79
C ARG A 235 9.64 7.44 13.92
N GLY A 236 9.73 7.96 15.14
CA GLY A 236 10.24 9.30 15.39
C GLY A 236 10.27 9.66 16.87
N VAL A 237 10.70 10.89 17.16
CA VAL A 237 10.77 11.41 18.52
C VAL A 237 9.67 12.46 18.69
N ILE A 238 8.87 12.30 19.74
CA ILE A 238 7.95 13.34 20.21
C ILE A 238 8.68 14.12 21.29
N LYS A 239 8.83 15.43 21.10
CA LYS A 239 9.47 16.34 22.06
C LYS A 239 8.43 17.30 22.59
N ASP A 240 8.33 17.42 23.91
CA ASP A 240 7.50 18.42 24.58
C ASP A 240 6.10 18.50 23.96
N HIS A 241 5.42 17.35 23.99
CA HIS A 241 4.06 17.12 23.49
C HIS A 241 3.89 16.97 21.98
N LEU A 242 4.84 17.33 21.13
CA LEU A 242 4.65 17.30 19.66
C LEU A 242 5.76 16.53 18.93
N GLY A 243 5.37 15.70 17.96
CA GLY A 243 6.28 15.05 17.02
C GLY A 243 5.83 15.25 15.58
N SER A 244 6.80 15.36 14.67
CA SER A 244 6.57 15.42 13.22
C SER A 244 7.23 14.22 12.54
N PHE A 245 6.50 13.56 11.65
CA PHE A 245 6.90 12.33 10.98
C PHE A 245 6.77 12.49 9.47
N GLU A 246 7.91 12.52 8.78
CA GLU A 246 7.98 12.66 7.32
C GLU A 246 8.18 11.31 6.62
N ARG A 247 8.90 10.39 7.29
CA ARG A 247 9.20 9.06 6.73
C ARG A 247 8.17 8.04 7.22
N MET A 248 7.38 7.54 6.28
CA MET A 248 6.36 6.52 6.51
C MET A 248 6.82 5.22 5.85
N SER A 249 6.87 4.14 6.62
CA SER A 249 7.15 2.80 6.11
C SER A 249 5.82 2.11 5.83
N MET A 250 5.51 1.86 4.57
CA MET A 250 4.33 1.09 4.19
C MET A 250 4.54 -0.39 4.55
N ILE A 251 3.59 -0.99 5.27
CA ILE A 251 3.52 -2.43 5.52
C ILE A 251 2.58 -3.07 4.50
N LYS A 252 1.44 -2.42 4.22
CA LYS A 252 0.44 -2.81 3.23
C LYS A 252 -0.04 -1.57 2.47
N GLY A 253 -0.11 -1.66 1.15
CA GLY A 253 -0.51 -0.56 0.26
C GLY A 253 0.67 0.26 -0.28
N GLU A 254 0.43 1.01 -1.35
CA GLU A 254 1.48 1.76 -2.07
C GLU A 254 1.70 3.17 -1.52
N ARG A 255 0.65 3.78 -0.97
CA ARG A 255 0.66 5.16 -0.47
C ARG A 255 -0.34 5.36 0.65
N LEU A 256 -0.16 6.42 1.44
CA LEU A 256 -1.17 6.88 2.39
C LEU A 256 -2.43 7.34 1.63
N ILE A 257 -3.59 6.85 2.04
CA ILE A 257 -4.89 7.29 1.53
C ILE A 257 -5.60 8.04 2.66
N PRO A 258 -6.20 9.21 2.40
CA PRO A 258 -6.91 9.92 3.45
C PRO A 258 -8.11 9.14 3.99
N GLY A 259 -8.27 9.11 5.32
CA GLY A 259 -9.34 8.35 5.97
C GLY A 259 -9.14 8.14 7.46
N GLU A 260 -9.96 7.29 8.06
CA GLU A 260 -9.84 6.90 9.47
C GLU A 260 -8.88 5.74 9.63
N TYR A 261 -8.05 5.84 10.65
CA TYR A 261 -7.04 4.86 10.97
C TYR A 261 -7.14 4.47 12.45
N GLU A 262 -7.08 3.17 12.73
CA GLU A 262 -6.72 2.67 14.04
C GLU A 262 -5.23 2.92 14.25
N ILE A 263 -4.92 3.69 15.28
CA ILE A 263 -3.58 4.09 15.65
C ILE A 263 -3.14 3.25 16.83
N GLN A 264 -2.05 2.51 16.67
CA GLN A 264 -1.38 1.76 17.72
C GLN A 264 -0.04 2.43 18.02
N PHE A 265 0.00 3.10 19.16
CA PHE A 265 1.17 3.82 19.65
C PHE A 265 1.99 2.96 20.60
N SER A 266 3.31 2.99 20.44
CA SER A 266 4.27 2.44 21.39
C SER A 266 5.39 3.45 21.58
N GLY A 267 5.55 3.93 22.82
CA GLY A 267 6.50 4.97 23.17
C GLY A 267 7.40 4.56 24.33
N LYS A 268 8.66 4.98 24.30
CA LYS A 268 9.58 4.86 25.44
C LYS A 268 10.07 6.26 25.83
N LYS A 269 9.69 6.73 27.03
CA LYS A 269 10.21 7.98 27.59
C LYS A 269 11.56 7.71 28.23
N ILE A 270 12.56 8.45 27.80
CA ILE A 270 13.90 8.37 28.37
C ILE A 270 13.94 9.30 29.57
N HIS A 271 14.30 8.78 30.74
CA HIS A 271 14.45 9.61 31.93
C HIS A 271 15.53 10.68 31.73
N TYR A 272 15.34 11.90 32.25
CA TYR A 272 16.28 13.02 32.07
C TYR A 272 17.73 12.66 32.44
N LEU A 273 17.94 11.97 33.56
CA LEU A 273 19.26 11.50 33.99
C LEU A 273 19.91 10.56 32.96
N ASN A 274 19.11 9.68 32.33
CA ASN A 274 19.58 8.80 31.26
C ASN A 274 19.78 9.54 29.93
N SER A 275 19.10 10.68 29.73
CA SER A 275 19.29 11.53 28.57
C SER A 275 20.61 12.30 28.66
N GLN A 276 20.87 12.96 29.79
CA GLN A 276 22.05 13.80 30.01
C GLN A 276 23.33 12.99 30.25
N PHE A 277 23.26 11.92 31.03
CA PHE A 277 24.43 11.14 31.42
C PHE A 277 24.40 9.76 30.78
N LYS A 278 25.03 9.64 29.60
CA LYS A 278 25.09 8.38 28.83
C LYS A 278 25.67 7.21 29.63
N PHE A 279 26.57 7.47 30.57
CA PHE A 279 27.16 6.45 31.44
C PHE A 279 26.15 5.83 32.43
N LEU A 280 25.09 6.57 32.81
CA LEU A 280 24.05 6.05 33.70
C LEU A 280 23.18 4.97 33.02
N ARG A 281 23.06 4.98 31.68
CA ARG A 281 22.33 3.94 30.92
C ARG A 281 22.94 2.54 31.06
N ALA A 282 24.23 2.45 31.38
CA ALA A 282 24.93 1.17 31.55
C ALA A 282 24.60 0.50 32.90
N MET A 283 24.04 1.25 33.85
CA MET A 283 23.67 0.74 35.16
C MET A 283 22.20 0.27 35.17
N ASN A 284 21.97 -1.00 35.50
CA ASN A 284 20.64 -1.63 35.53
C ASN A 284 19.61 -0.86 36.40
N VAL A 285 20.06 -0.21 37.47
CA VAL A 285 19.22 0.59 38.38
C VAL A 285 18.55 1.76 37.65
N PHE A 286 19.27 2.42 36.73
CA PHE A 286 18.78 3.60 36.03
C PHE A 286 17.99 3.23 34.76
N ASN A 287 18.17 2.04 34.20
CA ASN A 287 17.36 1.58 33.06
C ASN A 287 15.89 1.35 33.42
N ASN A 288 15.58 1.00 34.67
CA ASN A 288 14.22 0.85 35.20
C ASN A 288 13.47 2.19 35.33
N LEU A 289 14.16 3.33 35.20
CA LEU A 289 13.53 4.66 35.21
C LEU A 289 12.88 5.02 33.88
N ASN A 290 13.09 4.22 32.82
CA ASN A 290 12.43 4.46 31.54
C ASN A 290 11.00 3.93 31.58
N THR A 291 10.03 4.77 31.22
CA THR A 291 8.62 4.38 31.15
C THR A 291 8.25 4.02 29.72
N ASN A 292 7.60 2.86 29.57
CA ASN A 292 7.03 2.42 28.30
C ASN A 292 5.53 2.75 28.30
N TYR A 293 5.04 3.21 27.15
CA TYR A 293 3.65 3.58 26.94
C TYR A 293 3.11 2.82 25.75
N THR A 294 1.90 2.29 25.87
CA THR A 294 1.13 1.73 24.76
C THR A 294 -0.24 2.38 24.76
N TYR A 295 -0.75 2.68 23.57
CA TYR A 295 -2.05 3.33 23.42
C TYR A 295 -2.69 2.98 22.10
N LYS A 296 -4.02 2.86 22.10
CA LYS A 296 -4.82 2.58 20.92
C LYS A 296 -5.95 3.58 20.82
N THR A 297 -6.12 4.16 19.63
CA THR A 297 -7.21 5.10 19.34
C THR A 297 -7.56 5.06 17.86
N VAL A 298 -8.64 5.75 17.47
CA VAL A 298 -9.00 5.96 16.07
C VAL A 298 -8.91 7.46 15.79
N ALA A 299 -8.25 7.84 14.70
CA ALA A 299 -8.24 9.23 14.26
C ALA A 299 -8.44 9.36 12.76
N LEU A 300 -9.04 10.47 12.37
CA LEU A 300 -9.19 10.88 10.98
C LEU A 300 -7.89 11.53 10.49
N ILE A 301 -7.23 10.86 9.55
CA ILE A 301 -6.03 11.33 8.86
C ILE A 301 -6.47 11.90 7.51
N TYR A 302 -6.79 13.20 7.50
CA TYR A 302 -7.30 13.90 6.32
C TYR A 302 -6.80 15.36 6.30
N PRO A 303 -6.40 15.91 5.13
CA PRO A 303 -5.83 17.26 5.04
C PRO A 303 -6.88 18.40 5.04
N GLY A 304 -8.18 18.09 5.01
CA GLY A 304 -9.28 19.06 5.02
C GLY A 304 -10.14 18.97 6.28
N THR A 305 -11.37 19.49 6.26
CA THR A 305 -12.25 19.39 7.44
C THR A 305 -12.89 18.00 7.55
N PRO A 306 -13.33 17.58 8.76
CA PRO A 306 -14.11 16.35 8.93
C PRO A 306 -15.39 16.34 8.09
N ARG A 307 -16.04 17.50 7.91
CA ARG A 307 -17.25 17.62 7.07
C ARG A 307 -16.93 17.36 5.60
N ASP A 308 -15.85 17.93 5.09
CA ASP A 308 -15.42 17.70 3.71
C ASP A 308 -15.04 16.23 3.48
N PHE A 309 -14.46 15.59 4.50
CA PHE A 309 -14.16 14.17 4.45
C PHE A 309 -15.42 13.33 4.32
N GLU A 310 -16.45 13.56 5.14
CA GLU A 310 -17.70 12.80 5.04
C GLU A 310 -18.40 13.01 3.69
N LEU A 311 -18.37 14.23 3.15
CA LEU A 311 -18.87 14.51 1.80
C LEU A 311 -18.12 13.68 0.75
N LYS A 312 -16.79 13.74 0.72
CA LYS A 312 -15.98 12.97 -0.23
C LYS A 312 -16.09 11.46 -0.03
N LEU A 313 -16.24 11.00 1.21
CA LEU A 313 -16.45 9.58 1.50
C LEU A 313 -17.78 9.11 0.93
N SER A 314 -18.83 9.93 1.03
CA SER A 314 -20.13 9.62 0.44
C SER A 314 -20.08 9.59 -1.10
N GLU A 315 -19.37 10.54 -1.72
CA GLU A 315 -19.17 10.59 -3.17
C GLU A 315 -18.34 9.39 -3.66
N PHE A 316 -17.26 9.05 -2.95
CA PHE A 316 -16.44 7.90 -3.25
C PHE A 316 -17.24 6.60 -3.16
N LYS A 317 -18.04 6.42 -2.10
CA LYS A 317 -18.92 5.24 -1.96
C LYS A 317 -19.91 5.13 -3.11
N LYS A 318 -20.52 6.24 -3.52
CA LYS A 318 -21.41 6.29 -4.70
C LYS A 318 -20.67 5.94 -5.98
N ALA A 319 -19.46 6.46 -6.18
CA ALA A 319 -18.65 6.16 -7.36
C ALA A 319 -18.26 4.67 -7.44
N VAL A 320 -17.77 4.10 -6.33
CA VAL A 320 -17.43 2.66 -6.24
C VAL A 320 -18.66 1.79 -6.49
N LEU A 321 -19.81 2.16 -5.92
CA LEU A 321 -21.07 1.46 -6.15
C LEU A 321 -21.49 1.53 -7.63
N ASN A 322 -21.44 2.72 -8.23
CA ASN A 322 -21.79 2.91 -9.64
C ASN A 322 -20.87 2.12 -10.57
N GLU A 323 -19.58 2.07 -10.28
CA GLU A 323 -18.61 1.27 -11.03
C GLU A 323 -18.91 -0.24 -10.92
N ALA A 324 -19.27 -0.71 -9.72
CA ALA A 324 -19.70 -2.09 -9.50
C ALA A 324 -21.04 -2.43 -10.17
N LEU A 325 -21.96 -1.46 -10.29
CA LEU A 325 -23.26 -1.62 -10.94
C LEU A 325 -23.20 -1.55 -12.47
N LYS A 326 -22.23 -0.82 -13.04
CA LYS A 326 -22.06 -0.63 -14.49
C LYS A 326 -22.17 -1.93 -15.32
N PRO A 327 -21.46 -3.03 -15.00
CA PRO A 327 -21.58 -4.26 -15.79
C PRO A 327 -22.99 -4.86 -15.78
N PHE A 328 -23.76 -4.69 -14.70
CA PHE A 328 -25.14 -5.14 -14.63
C PHE A 328 -26.07 -4.24 -15.44
N GLY A 329 -25.83 -2.93 -15.44
CA GLY A 329 -26.52 -1.97 -16.31
C GLY A 329 -26.34 -2.31 -17.79
N ASP A 330 -25.09 -2.50 -18.24
CA ASP A 330 -24.77 -2.90 -19.62
C ASP A 330 -25.47 -4.21 -19.99
N LYS A 331 -25.43 -5.22 -19.11
CA LYS A 331 -26.13 -6.51 -19.34
C LYS A 331 -27.65 -6.28 -19.45
N LEU A 332 -28.25 -5.48 -18.58
CA LEU A 332 -29.68 -5.20 -18.58
C LEU A 332 -30.14 -4.56 -19.89
N GLU A 333 -29.45 -3.51 -20.35
CA GLU A 333 -29.77 -2.77 -21.57
C GLU A 333 -29.74 -3.69 -22.80
N ARG A 334 -28.77 -4.60 -22.88
CA ARG A 334 -28.69 -5.57 -23.99
C ARG A 334 -29.86 -6.54 -24.00
N HIS A 335 -30.27 -7.08 -22.85
CA HIS A 335 -31.43 -7.97 -22.78
C HIS A 335 -32.73 -7.21 -23.11
N GLN A 336 -32.87 -5.97 -22.67
CA GLN A 336 -33.99 -5.11 -23.05
C GLN A 336 -34.01 -4.82 -24.57
N THR A 337 -32.84 -4.67 -25.18
CA THR A 337 -32.71 -4.52 -26.64
C THR A 337 -33.14 -5.81 -27.34
N PHE A 338 -32.69 -6.99 -26.90
CA PHE A 338 -33.16 -8.27 -27.44
C PHE A 338 -34.68 -8.42 -27.34
N LEU A 339 -35.27 -8.06 -26.20
CA LEU A 339 -36.72 -8.08 -26.01
C LEU A 339 -37.43 -7.15 -27.00
N SER A 340 -36.92 -5.94 -27.20
CA SER A 340 -37.47 -4.97 -28.15
C SER A 340 -37.40 -5.49 -29.59
N LEU A 341 -36.28 -6.10 -29.98
CA LEU A 341 -36.11 -6.69 -31.31
C LEU A 341 -37.01 -7.91 -31.51
N LEU A 342 -37.16 -8.78 -30.50
CA LEU A 342 -38.06 -9.93 -30.54
C LEU A 342 -39.52 -9.49 -30.75
N ASN A 343 -39.96 -8.47 -30.01
CA ASN A 343 -41.30 -7.90 -30.16
C ASN A 343 -41.50 -7.32 -31.57
N LYS A 344 -40.52 -6.57 -32.06
CA LYS A 344 -40.54 -5.97 -33.40
C LYS A 344 -40.60 -7.04 -34.50
N ILE A 345 -39.82 -8.11 -34.40
CA ILE A 345 -39.86 -9.24 -35.35
C ILE A 345 -41.26 -9.84 -35.38
N MET A 346 -41.84 -10.12 -34.21
CA MET A 346 -43.16 -10.71 -34.12
C MET A 346 -44.22 -9.80 -34.73
N GLU A 347 -44.22 -8.51 -34.40
CA GLU A 347 -45.14 -7.52 -34.97
C GLU A 347 -45.02 -7.42 -36.49
N MET A 348 -43.79 -7.28 -37.01
CA MET A 348 -43.52 -7.24 -38.45
C MET A 348 -43.99 -8.50 -39.16
N TYR A 349 -43.79 -9.67 -38.55
CA TYR A 349 -44.23 -10.95 -39.11
C TYR A 349 -45.76 -11.02 -39.18
N LEU A 350 -46.46 -10.71 -38.10
CA LEU A 350 -47.93 -10.75 -38.06
C LEU A 350 -48.55 -9.78 -39.07
N LEU A 351 -48.06 -8.54 -39.13
CA LEU A 351 -48.52 -7.54 -40.10
C LEU A 351 -48.28 -7.97 -41.55
N THR A 352 -47.16 -8.67 -41.80
CA THR A 352 -46.88 -9.20 -43.13
C THR A 352 -47.80 -10.38 -43.45
N LEU A 353 -47.95 -11.32 -42.51
CA LEU A 353 -48.77 -12.52 -42.67
C LEU A 353 -50.24 -12.19 -42.97
N GLU A 354 -50.77 -11.12 -42.37
CA GLU A 354 -52.12 -10.63 -42.65
C GLU A 354 -52.26 -10.12 -44.10
N LYS A 355 -51.27 -9.40 -44.61
CA LYS A 355 -51.29 -8.76 -45.94
C LYS A 355 -51.03 -9.72 -47.10
N ILE A 356 -50.15 -10.70 -46.91
CA ILE A 356 -49.71 -11.56 -48.01
C ILE A 356 -50.78 -12.57 -48.40
N SER A 357 -50.91 -12.84 -49.69
CA SER A 357 -51.80 -13.90 -50.22
C SER A 357 -51.01 -15.08 -50.77
N LYS A 358 -49.76 -14.85 -51.18
CA LYS A 358 -48.87 -15.87 -51.71
C LYS A 358 -47.70 -16.13 -50.77
N PRO A 359 -47.27 -17.39 -50.56
CA PRO A 359 -46.12 -17.73 -49.72
C PRO A 359 -44.84 -16.95 -50.04
N LEU A 360 -44.58 -16.69 -51.32
CA LEU A 360 -43.37 -16.01 -51.79
C LEU A 360 -43.31 -14.52 -51.40
N GLU A 361 -44.44 -13.89 -51.06
CA GLU A 361 -44.49 -12.47 -50.68
C GLU A 361 -43.86 -12.20 -49.31
N ILE A 362 -43.59 -13.25 -48.52
CA ILE A 362 -42.84 -13.15 -47.24
C ILE A 362 -41.41 -12.63 -47.44
N ASN A 363 -40.88 -12.64 -48.66
CA ASN A 363 -39.57 -12.04 -48.96
C ASN A 363 -39.55 -10.52 -48.67
N ALA A 364 -40.70 -9.85 -48.62
CA ALA A 364 -40.78 -8.47 -48.15
C ALA A 364 -40.45 -8.36 -46.65
N PHE A 365 -40.94 -9.29 -45.83
CA PHE A 365 -40.56 -9.39 -44.42
C PHE A 365 -39.07 -9.68 -44.25
N GLU A 366 -38.52 -10.63 -45.03
CA GLU A 366 -37.09 -10.95 -45.01
C GLU A 366 -36.23 -9.70 -45.30
N LYS A 367 -36.59 -8.91 -46.32
CA LYS A 367 -35.89 -7.66 -46.64
C LYS A 367 -35.92 -6.65 -45.47
N MET A 368 -37.07 -6.50 -44.82
CA MET A 368 -37.19 -5.60 -43.66
C MET A 368 -36.39 -6.12 -42.47
N LEU A 369 -36.42 -7.43 -42.21
CA LEU A 369 -35.66 -8.09 -41.16
C LEU A 369 -34.15 -7.86 -41.34
N ILE A 370 -33.63 -8.11 -42.55
CA ILE A 370 -32.22 -7.93 -42.89
C ILE A 370 -31.79 -6.47 -42.74
N LYS A 371 -32.67 -5.52 -43.08
CA LYS A 371 -32.36 -4.09 -43.02
C LYS A 371 -32.39 -3.53 -41.59
N GLU A 372 -33.39 -3.90 -40.79
CA GLU A 372 -33.70 -3.20 -39.55
C GLU A 372 -33.32 -3.95 -38.28
N VAL A 373 -33.21 -5.28 -38.33
CA VAL A 373 -33.07 -6.12 -37.13
C VAL A 373 -31.78 -6.92 -37.15
N SER A 374 -31.46 -7.57 -38.27
CA SER A 374 -30.26 -8.41 -38.41
C SER A 374 -28.96 -7.69 -38.02
N PRO A 375 -28.70 -6.44 -38.42
CA PRO A 375 -27.44 -5.76 -38.06
C PRO A 375 -27.31 -5.57 -36.55
N ILE A 376 -28.41 -5.25 -35.88
CA ILE A 376 -28.44 -5.02 -34.43
C ILE A 376 -28.20 -6.34 -33.69
N ILE A 377 -28.94 -7.40 -34.05
CA ILE A 377 -28.75 -8.73 -33.44
C ILE A 377 -27.32 -9.22 -33.62
N GLN A 378 -26.76 -9.10 -34.83
CA GLN A 378 -25.38 -9.52 -35.10
C GLN A 378 -24.38 -8.72 -34.25
N SER A 379 -24.54 -7.40 -34.16
CA SER A 379 -23.66 -6.56 -33.34
C SER A 379 -23.69 -6.97 -31.86
N LEU A 380 -24.89 -7.24 -31.31
CA LEU A 380 -25.05 -7.69 -29.92
C LEU A 380 -24.44 -9.07 -29.67
N ILE A 381 -24.62 -10.01 -30.61
CA ILE A 381 -24.05 -11.36 -30.51
C ILE A 381 -22.53 -11.32 -30.58
N ILE A 382 -21.95 -10.54 -31.51
CA ILE A 382 -20.50 -10.42 -31.67
C ILE A 382 -19.90 -9.83 -30.39
N GLU A 383 -20.43 -8.70 -29.92
CA GLU A 383 -19.92 -8.03 -28.72
C GLU A 383 -20.09 -8.91 -27.46
N ALA A 384 -21.19 -9.68 -27.37
CA ALA A 384 -21.35 -10.66 -26.31
C ALA A 384 -20.33 -11.80 -26.43
N SER A 385 -20.10 -12.33 -27.64
CA SER A 385 -19.13 -13.40 -27.86
C SER A 385 -17.71 -12.98 -27.47
N GLU A 386 -17.29 -11.78 -27.85
CA GLU A 386 -15.97 -11.22 -27.49
C GLU A 386 -15.80 -11.14 -25.97
N ARG A 387 -16.76 -10.52 -25.28
CA ARG A 387 -16.70 -10.37 -23.81
C ARG A 387 -16.87 -11.70 -23.07
N SER A 388 -17.53 -12.70 -23.66
CA SER A 388 -17.66 -14.04 -23.06
C SER A 388 -16.34 -14.83 -23.02
N ASN A 389 -15.38 -14.48 -23.87
CA ASN A 389 -14.06 -15.10 -23.88
C ASN A 389 -13.12 -14.49 -22.82
N GLU A 390 -13.39 -13.25 -22.39
CA GLU A 390 -12.59 -12.53 -21.39
C GLU A 390 -13.01 -12.86 -19.94
N VAL A 391 -14.29 -13.22 -19.73
CA VAL A 391 -14.87 -13.41 -18.40
C VAL A 391 -15.22 -14.89 -18.17
N VAL A 392 -14.45 -15.56 -17.30
CA VAL A 392 -14.57 -17.00 -17.02
C VAL A 392 -15.77 -17.34 -16.10
N THR A 393 -16.35 -16.37 -15.40
CA THR A 393 -17.42 -16.62 -14.43
C THR A 393 -18.79 -16.78 -15.10
N ASP A 394 -19.39 -17.94 -14.90
CA ASP A 394 -20.69 -18.33 -15.44
C ASP A 394 -21.82 -17.84 -14.51
N ASP A 395 -22.30 -16.61 -14.73
CA ASP A 395 -23.47 -16.05 -14.03
C ASP A 395 -24.72 -16.02 -14.93
N LEU A 396 -25.92 -16.14 -14.35
CA LEU A 396 -27.14 -15.82 -15.09
C LEU A 396 -27.09 -14.35 -15.53
N GLY A 397 -27.30 -14.10 -16.83
CA GLY A 397 -27.02 -12.83 -17.50
C GLY A 397 -25.64 -12.75 -18.16
N SER A 398 -24.86 -13.83 -18.11
CA SER A 398 -23.59 -14.02 -18.81
C SER A 398 -23.71 -13.68 -20.29
N TYR A 399 -22.62 -13.18 -20.86
CA TYR A 399 -22.52 -12.93 -22.29
C TYR A 399 -22.78 -14.20 -23.12
N LYS A 400 -22.54 -15.40 -22.57
CA LYS A 400 -22.92 -16.67 -23.23
C LYS A 400 -24.44 -16.80 -23.40
N ASN A 401 -25.21 -16.41 -22.39
CA ASN A 401 -26.67 -16.41 -22.45
C ASN A 401 -27.17 -15.41 -23.51
N GLN A 402 -26.54 -14.24 -23.59
CA GLN A 402 -26.85 -13.24 -24.62
C GLN A 402 -26.65 -13.80 -26.04
N VAL A 403 -25.53 -14.52 -26.27
CA VAL A 403 -25.28 -15.20 -27.55
C VAL A 403 -26.35 -16.25 -27.83
N TYR A 404 -26.73 -17.06 -26.84
CA TYR A 404 -27.78 -18.07 -26.97
C TYR A 404 -29.13 -17.46 -27.33
N ILE A 405 -29.58 -16.43 -26.60
CA ILE A 405 -30.84 -15.73 -26.86
C ILE A 405 -30.83 -15.08 -28.25
N GLY A 406 -29.73 -14.42 -28.62
CA GLY A 406 -29.59 -13.83 -29.95
C GLY A 406 -29.73 -14.87 -31.07
N LYS A 407 -29.13 -16.06 -30.89
CA LYS A 407 -29.30 -17.19 -31.83
C LYS A 407 -30.75 -17.67 -31.90
N GLN A 408 -31.42 -17.84 -30.75
CA GLN A 408 -32.83 -18.23 -30.70
C GLN A 408 -33.75 -17.24 -31.43
N ILE A 409 -33.49 -15.93 -31.31
CA ILE A 409 -34.23 -14.89 -32.04
C ILE A 409 -33.98 -15.01 -33.55
N GLY A 410 -32.72 -15.21 -33.96
CA GLY A 410 -32.37 -15.40 -35.38
C GLY A 410 -33.00 -16.67 -35.98
N GLU A 411 -32.95 -17.78 -35.26
CA GLU A 411 -33.60 -19.05 -35.62
C GLU A 411 -35.11 -18.89 -35.77
N LEU A 412 -35.76 -18.21 -34.82
CA LEU A 412 -37.19 -17.91 -34.89
C LEU A 412 -37.55 -17.14 -36.17
N ALA A 413 -36.80 -16.10 -36.50
CA ALA A 413 -37.04 -15.28 -37.69
C ALA A 413 -36.78 -16.06 -39.00
N SER A 414 -35.75 -16.91 -39.04
CA SER A 414 -35.47 -17.79 -40.18
C SER A 414 -36.59 -18.83 -40.39
N ASP A 415 -37.07 -19.42 -39.30
CA ASP A 415 -38.16 -20.39 -39.34
C ASP A 415 -39.48 -19.75 -39.78
N MET A 416 -39.74 -18.50 -39.36
CA MET A 416 -40.88 -17.70 -39.85
C MET A 416 -40.90 -17.61 -41.37
N ILE A 417 -39.76 -17.32 -42.00
CA ILE A 417 -39.64 -17.24 -43.46
C ILE A 417 -39.84 -18.64 -44.08
N THR A 418 -39.03 -19.60 -43.63
CA THR A 418 -38.94 -20.93 -44.24
C THR A 418 -40.27 -21.69 -44.17
N LEU A 419 -40.94 -21.68 -43.02
CA LEU A 419 -42.20 -22.40 -42.86
C LEU A 419 -43.36 -21.70 -43.59
N THR A 420 -43.32 -20.37 -43.69
CA THR A 420 -44.31 -19.63 -44.48
C THR A 420 -44.16 -19.94 -45.97
N GLN A 421 -42.93 -19.97 -46.50
CA GLN A 421 -42.64 -20.32 -47.89
C GLN A 421 -43.02 -21.77 -48.24
N LYS A 422 -42.86 -22.71 -47.30
CA LYS A 422 -43.22 -24.12 -47.48
C LYS A 422 -44.73 -24.38 -47.46
N SER A 423 -45.55 -23.43 -47.03
CA SER A 423 -46.99 -23.61 -47.00
C SER A 423 -47.54 -23.67 -48.43
N PRO A 424 -48.31 -24.70 -48.82
CA PRO A 424 -48.82 -24.83 -50.20
C PRO A 424 -49.82 -23.73 -50.56
N LYS A 425 -50.56 -23.23 -49.56
CA LYS A 425 -51.48 -22.10 -49.65
C LYS A 425 -51.40 -21.27 -48.36
N LEU A 426 -51.86 -20.03 -48.42
CA LEU A 426 -52.01 -19.14 -47.25
C LEU A 426 -53.49 -18.82 -47.03
N ALA A 427 -54.30 -19.86 -46.87
CA ALA A 427 -55.68 -19.67 -46.46
C ALA A 427 -55.74 -19.19 -45.00
N PHE A 428 -56.90 -18.71 -44.57
CA PHE A 428 -57.10 -18.23 -43.20
C PHE A 428 -56.68 -19.26 -42.13
N ALA A 429 -56.99 -20.54 -42.35
CA ALA A 429 -56.60 -21.62 -41.45
C ALA A 429 -55.07 -21.80 -41.36
N ASP A 430 -54.37 -21.73 -42.50
CA ASP A 430 -52.89 -21.85 -42.56
C ASP A 430 -52.22 -20.68 -41.83
N LYS A 431 -52.70 -19.46 -42.06
CA LYS A 431 -52.22 -18.25 -41.36
C LYS A 431 -52.42 -18.36 -39.86
N THR A 432 -53.57 -18.86 -39.43
CA THR A 432 -53.89 -19.06 -38.01
C THR A 432 -52.97 -20.10 -37.37
N ALA A 433 -52.69 -21.21 -38.09
CA ALA A 433 -51.77 -22.24 -37.62
C ALA A 433 -50.33 -21.73 -37.51
N LEU A 434 -49.84 -20.97 -38.51
CA LEU A 434 -48.51 -20.34 -38.47
C LEU A 434 -48.42 -19.35 -37.32
N LYS A 435 -49.43 -18.48 -37.14
CA LYS A 435 -49.50 -17.53 -36.03
C LYS A 435 -49.40 -18.23 -34.68
N ALA A 436 -50.24 -19.23 -34.42
CA ALA A 436 -50.22 -19.97 -33.15
C ALA A 436 -48.86 -20.65 -32.88
N LYS A 437 -48.24 -21.23 -33.92
CA LYS A 437 -46.93 -21.86 -33.81
C LYS A 437 -45.84 -20.85 -33.40
N PHE A 438 -45.80 -19.70 -34.06
CA PHE A 438 -44.77 -18.70 -33.79
C PHE A 438 -45.04 -17.90 -32.50
N GLU A 439 -46.30 -17.65 -32.15
CA GLU A 439 -46.65 -17.08 -30.84
C GLU A 439 -46.16 -17.96 -29.69
N THR A 440 -46.26 -19.28 -29.83
CA THR A 440 -45.77 -20.22 -28.80
C THR A 440 -44.26 -20.09 -28.61
N ARG A 441 -43.48 -20.11 -29.69
CA ARG A 441 -42.01 -19.94 -29.61
C ARG A 441 -41.60 -18.55 -29.12
N TYR A 442 -42.29 -17.51 -29.57
CA TYR A 442 -42.07 -16.15 -29.09
C TYR A 442 -42.31 -16.04 -27.59
N LYS A 443 -43.42 -16.59 -27.07
CA LYS A 443 -43.70 -16.59 -25.62
C LYS A 443 -42.60 -17.30 -24.84
N PHE A 444 -42.07 -18.39 -25.37
CA PHE A 444 -40.94 -19.11 -24.77
C PHE A 444 -39.68 -18.24 -24.67
N VAL A 445 -39.20 -17.67 -25.79
CA VAL A 445 -38.00 -16.81 -25.80
C VAL A 445 -38.21 -15.55 -24.97
N LYS A 446 -39.41 -14.95 -25.05
CA LYS A 446 -39.78 -13.78 -24.24
C LYS A 446 -39.75 -14.08 -22.75
N SER A 447 -40.28 -15.22 -22.32
CA SER A 447 -40.24 -15.63 -20.92
C SER A 447 -38.82 -15.78 -20.41
N GLN A 448 -37.90 -16.33 -21.21
CA GLN A 448 -36.49 -16.43 -20.83
C GLN A 448 -35.85 -15.04 -20.65
N LEU A 449 -36.13 -14.12 -21.57
CA LEU A 449 -35.67 -12.73 -21.50
C LEU A 449 -36.22 -12.01 -20.25
N ASP A 450 -37.53 -12.12 -20.01
CA ASP A 450 -38.19 -11.49 -18.86
C ASP A 450 -37.60 -11.99 -17.53
N THR A 451 -37.38 -13.30 -17.40
CA THR A 451 -36.74 -13.88 -16.20
C THR A 451 -35.34 -13.32 -15.98
N VAL A 452 -34.50 -13.29 -17.02
CA VAL A 452 -33.13 -12.78 -16.91
C VAL A 452 -33.10 -11.29 -16.57
N ILE A 453 -33.99 -10.50 -17.18
CA ILE A 453 -34.14 -9.07 -16.89
C ILE A 453 -34.51 -8.85 -15.42
N GLN A 454 -35.50 -9.59 -14.90
CA GLN A 454 -35.92 -9.50 -13.50
C GLN A 454 -34.81 -9.88 -12.52
N GLU A 455 -34.04 -10.92 -12.82
CA GLU A 455 -32.91 -11.31 -11.98
C GLU A 455 -31.80 -10.25 -11.97
N ILE A 456 -31.46 -9.66 -13.13
CA ILE A 456 -30.46 -8.59 -13.20
C ILE A 456 -30.94 -7.37 -12.40
N GLN A 457 -32.22 -6.99 -12.55
CA GLN A 457 -32.82 -5.90 -11.78
C GLN A 457 -32.78 -6.17 -10.28
N THR A 458 -33.12 -7.40 -9.85
CA THR A 458 -33.04 -7.82 -8.45
C THR A 458 -31.61 -7.74 -7.92
N LYS A 459 -30.62 -8.18 -8.69
CA LYS A 459 -29.19 -8.05 -8.32
C LYS A 459 -28.76 -6.60 -8.18
N ILE A 460 -29.17 -5.72 -9.10
CA ILE A 460 -28.90 -4.29 -9.02
C ILE A 460 -29.53 -3.70 -7.75
N GLU A 461 -30.78 -4.05 -7.44
CA GLU A 461 -31.47 -3.58 -6.25
C GLU A 461 -30.77 -4.04 -4.96
N VAL A 462 -30.36 -5.32 -4.90
CA VAL A 462 -29.63 -5.88 -3.76
C VAL A 462 -28.27 -5.22 -3.58
N LEU A 463 -27.53 -4.95 -4.67
CA LEU A 463 -26.22 -4.28 -4.61
C LEU A 463 -26.35 -2.79 -4.27
N SER A 464 -27.48 -2.16 -4.60
CA SER A 464 -27.75 -0.75 -4.30
C SER A 464 -28.14 -0.48 -2.84
N LYS A 465 -28.54 -1.52 -2.11
CA LYS A 465 -28.86 -1.49 -0.67
C LYS A 465 -27.60 -1.71 0.15
#